data_AF-A0A6L7NJI1-F1
#
_entry.id   AF-A0A6L7NJI1-F1
#
_cell.length_a   1.000
_cell.length_b   1.000
_cell.length_c   1.000
_cell.angle_alpha   90.00
_cell.angle_beta   90.00
_cell.angle_gamma   90.00
#
_symmetry.space_group_name_H-M   'P 1'
#
loop_
_entity.id
_entity.type
_entity.pdbx_description
1 polymer ?
#
loop_
_entity_poly.entity_id
_entity_poly.type
_entity_poly.pdbx_seq_one_letter_code
_entity_poly.pdbx_strand_id
1 'polypeptide(L)'
;MAEGAPLRPRQTFAGVTREAAQAIAALFDAEAVREPYTPGEGEAVYAIRHRSLTGTLRLVLWPSLARVDVRCGPHAWVAKGVVETEVIAGLEVIFRFGRGDGEPDGTLFVGVGGDVMLVSGGDAPS
;
A
#
# COMPACT_ATOMS: atom_id res chain seq x y z
N MET A 1 7.36 8.97 21.87
CA MET A 1 6.50 8.22 20.94
C MET A 1 5.34 9.15 20.61
N ALA A 2 5.15 9.51 19.34
CA ALA A 2 3.99 10.32 18.98
C ALA A 2 2.77 9.40 18.99
N GLU A 3 1.85 9.65 19.92
CA GLU A 3 0.59 8.93 20.02
C GLU A 3 -0.28 9.38 18.83
N GLY A 4 -0.20 8.63 17.73
CA GLY A 4 -1.04 8.83 16.56
C GLY A 4 -2.49 8.55 16.91
N ALA A 5 -3.43 9.25 16.25
CA ALA A 5 -4.84 8.98 16.42
C ALA A 5 -5.15 7.49 16.16
N PRO A 6 -6.00 6.84 16.97
CA PRO A 6 -6.28 5.42 16.83
C PRO A 6 -6.89 5.13 15.45
N LEU A 7 -6.40 4.06 14.81
CA LEU A 7 -6.93 3.60 13.53
C LEU A 7 -8.41 3.28 13.63
N ARG A 8 -9.19 3.68 12.61
CA ARG A 8 -10.59 3.24 12.50
C ARG A 8 -10.61 1.78 12.03
N PRO A 9 -11.69 1.02 12.32
CA PRO A 9 -11.78 -0.39 11.91
C PRO A 9 -11.51 -0.62 10.41
N ARG A 10 -11.98 0.31 9.56
CA ARG A 10 -11.75 0.32 8.12
C ARG A 10 -11.65 1.76 7.63
N GLN A 11 -10.68 2.04 6.77
CA GLN A 11 -10.46 3.36 6.16
C GLN A 11 -10.17 3.19 4.67
N THR A 12 -10.78 4.03 3.84
CA THR A 12 -10.62 4.00 2.38
C THR A 12 -10.10 5.35 1.89
N PHE A 13 -9.17 5.31 0.95
CA PHE A 13 -8.50 6.47 0.36
C PHE A 13 -8.55 6.38 -1.17
N ALA A 14 -8.68 7.53 -1.83
CA ALA A 14 -8.62 7.63 -3.29
C ALA A 14 -7.17 7.48 -3.76
N GLY A 15 -6.79 6.27 -4.16
CA GLY A 15 -5.43 5.94 -4.63
C GLY A 15 -4.38 5.89 -3.53
N VAL A 16 -3.15 6.30 -3.86
CA VAL A 16 -2.01 6.36 -2.94
C VAL A 16 -1.85 7.80 -2.47
N THR A 17 -2.11 8.07 -1.19
CA THR A 17 -1.98 9.41 -0.61
C THR A 17 -1.07 9.42 0.61
N ARG A 18 -0.74 10.62 1.10
CA ARG A 18 -0.02 10.80 2.38
C ARG A 18 -0.81 10.22 3.55
N GLU A 19 -2.12 10.45 3.59
CA GLU A 19 -3.00 9.98 4.66
C GLU A 19 -3.10 8.45 4.64
N ALA A 20 -3.17 7.85 3.44
CA ALA A 20 -3.08 6.41 3.27
C ALA A 20 -1.75 5.87 3.82
N ALA A 21 -0.62 6.51 3.48
CA ALA A 21 0.70 6.13 4.00
C ALA A 21 0.77 6.19 5.54
N GLN A 22 0.18 7.22 6.16
CA GLN A 22 0.12 7.34 7.61
C GLN A 22 -0.75 6.25 8.25
N ALA A 23 -1.92 5.95 7.68
CA ALA A 23 -2.79 4.89 8.18
C ALA A 23 -2.14 3.50 8.04
N ILE A 24 -1.43 3.26 6.95
CA ILE A 24 -0.67 2.02 6.74
C ILE A 24 0.48 1.91 7.75
N ALA A 25 1.19 3.02 8.00
CA ALA A 25 2.27 3.02 9.00
C ALA A 25 1.73 2.67 10.40
N ALA A 26 0.58 3.26 10.77
CA ALA A 26 -0.11 2.91 12.01
C ALA A 26 -0.58 1.44 12.02
N LEU A 27 -1.00 0.86 10.89
CA LEU A 27 -1.45 -0.53 10.80
C LEU A 27 -0.31 -1.49 11.16
N PHE A 28 0.91 -1.16 10.72
CA PHE A 28 2.11 -1.96 10.94
C PHE A 28 2.90 -1.56 12.20
N ASP A 29 2.36 -0.68 13.04
CA ASP A 29 3.07 -0.08 14.19
C ASP A 29 4.48 0.43 13.81
N ALA A 30 4.52 1.18 12.71
CA ALA A 30 5.73 1.65 12.06
C ALA A 30 5.65 3.14 11.72
N GLU A 31 6.76 3.70 11.23
CA GLU A 31 6.81 5.07 10.73
C GLU A 31 6.76 5.10 9.19
N ALA A 32 5.99 6.04 8.63
CA ALA A 32 6.07 6.41 7.22
C ALA A 32 7.24 7.39 7.00
N VAL A 33 8.41 6.85 6.68
CA VAL A 33 9.63 7.63 6.48
C VAL A 33 9.63 8.22 5.08
N ARG A 34 9.88 9.54 4.95
CA ARG A 34 10.08 10.17 3.64
C ARG A 34 11.38 9.68 3.01
N GLU A 35 11.29 9.16 1.80
CA GLU A 35 12.45 8.76 0.99
C GLU A 35 12.99 9.95 0.18
N PRO A 36 14.28 9.96 -0.21
CA PRO A 36 14.93 11.11 -0.86
C PRO A 36 14.58 11.27 -2.36
N TYR A 37 13.57 10.56 -2.86
CA TYR A 37 13.16 10.63 -4.26
C TYR A 37 12.31 11.87 -4.54
N THR A 38 12.33 12.34 -5.78
CA THR A 38 11.50 13.46 -6.26
C THR A 38 10.74 13.04 -7.52
N PRO A 39 9.72 12.19 -7.42
CA PRO A 39 8.96 11.74 -8.58
C PRO A 39 7.95 12.83 -9.01
N GLY A 40 7.95 13.17 -10.30
CA GLY A 40 6.88 13.95 -10.94
C GLY A 40 6.54 15.27 -10.23
N GLU A 41 5.25 15.51 -10.00
CA GLU A 41 4.66 16.75 -9.47
C GLU A 41 5.03 17.09 -8.01
N GLY A 42 6.04 16.42 -7.43
CA GLY A 42 6.69 16.87 -6.20
C GLY A 42 6.09 16.29 -4.91
N GLU A 43 5.19 15.31 -4.97
CA GLU A 43 4.75 14.63 -3.74
C GLU A 43 5.84 13.73 -3.18
N ALA A 44 5.90 13.67 -1.85
CA ALA A 44 6.86 12.84 -1.15
C ALA A 44 6.59 11.35 -1.36
N VAL A 45 7.67 10.59 -1.52
CA VAL A 45 7.65 9.13 -1.47
C VAL A 45 7.80 8.69 -0.03
N TYR A 46 6.99 7.72 0.40
CA TYR A 46 7.01 7.21 1.76
C TYR A 46 7.43 5.75 1.77
N ALA A 47 8.36 5.38 2.65
CA ALA A 47 8.71 4.00 2.93
C ALA A 47 8.25 3.61 4.33
N ILE A 48 7.65 2.43 4.42
CA ILE A 48 7.22 1.80 5.67
C ILE A 48 7.97 0.48 5.77
N ARG A 49 8.61 0.24 6.91
CA ARG A 49 9.34 -1.00 7.19
C ARG A 49 8.75 -1.66 8.41
N HIS A 50 8.43 -2.95 8.30
CA HIS A 50 7.83 -3.74 9.36
C HIS A 50 8.48 -5.12 9.42
N ARG A 51 8.76 -5.62 10.62
CA ARG A 51 9.25 -6.98 10.82
C ARG A 51 8.06 -7.89 11.05
N SER A 52 7.74 -8.71 10.05
CA SER A 52 6.64 -9.66 10.08
C SER A 52 7.11 -11.06 10.47
N LEU A 53 6.17 -12.02 10.50
CA LEU A 53 6.46 -13.44 10.73
C LEU A 53 7.20 -14.07 9.54
N THR A 54 6.91 -13.61 8.33
CA THR A 54 7.46 -14.15 7.07
C THR A 54 8.75 -13.44 6.60
N GLY A 55 9.10 -12.29 7.19
CA GLY A 55 10.33 -11.58 6.86
C GLY A 55 10.31 -10.10 7.21
N THR A 56 11.21 -9.33 6.60
CA THR A 56 11.10 -7.86 6.65
C THR A 56 10.23 -7.40 5.49
N LEU A 57 9.06 -6.86 5.82
CA LEU A 57 8.15 -6.21 4.90
C LEU A 57 8.63 -4.76 4.70
N ARG A 58 8.72 -4.34 3.44
CA ARG A 58 8.94 -2.95 3.06
C ARG A 58 7.92 -2.54 2.01
N LEU A 59 7.14 -1.52 2.33
CA LEU A 59 6.25 -0.84 1.39
C LEU A 59 6.90 0.48 0.99
N VAL A 60 6.83 0.83 -0.29
CA VAL A 60 7.16 2.15 -0.81
C VAL A 60 5.96 2.68 -1.56
N LEU A 61 5.41 3.79 -1.07
CA LEU A 61 4.24 4.44 -1.61
C LEU A 61 4.68 5.63 -2.43
N TRP A 62 4.21 5.67 -3.67
CA TRP A 62 4.50 6.71 -4.67
C TRP A 62 3.21 7.44 -5.04
N PRO A 63 2.78 8.46 -4.25
CA PRO A 63 1.52 9.17 -4.47
C PRO A 63 1.36 9.70 -5.91
N SER A 64 2.30 10.52 -6.38
CA SER A 64 2.24 11.11 -7.74
C SER A 64 2.33 10.10 -8.89
N LEU A 65 2.61 8.82 -8.61
CA LEU A 65 2.65 7.76 -9.62
C LEU A 65 1.50 6.76 -9.48
N ALA A 66 0.57 6.97 -8.53
CA ALA A 66 -0.48 6.02 -8.17
C ALA A 66 0.09 4.60 -8.04
N ARG A 67 1.18 4.44 -7.29
CA ARG A 67 1.99 3.21 -7.29
C ARG A 67 2.41 2.81 -5.89
N VAL A 68 2.48 1.50 -5.66
CA VAL A 68 3.09 0.91 -4.47
C VAL A 68 4.05 -0.21 -4.86
N ASP A 69 5.22 -0.22 -4.22
CA ASP A 69 6.17 -1.33 -4.27
C ASP A 69 6.17 -2.04 -2.93
N VAL A 70 5.99 -3.36 -2.94
CA VAL A 70 5.99 -4.19 -1.73
C VAL A 70 7.11 -5.21 -1.85
N ARG A 71 7.94 -5.33 -0.81
CA ARG A 71 8.96 -6.38 -0.70
C ARG A 71 8.78 -7.13 0.60
N CYS A 72 8.83 -8.45 0.56
CA CYS A 72 8.86 -9.30 1.74
C CYS A 72 9.87 -10.42 1.51
N GLY A 73 10.97 -10.41 2.26
CA GLY A 73 12.10 -11.31 2.00
C GLY A 73 12.68 -11.16 0.58
N PRO A 74 12.82 -12.26 -0.20
CA PRO A 74 13.33 -12.21 -1.57
C PRO A 74 12.26 -11.80 -2.61
N HIS A 75 10.99 -11.69 -2.21
CA HIS A 75 9.88 -11.46 -3.12
C HIS A 75 9.53 -9.96 -3.22
N ALA A 76 9.03 -9.58 -4.39
CA ALA A 76 8.62 -8.21 -4.68
C ALA A 76 7.34 -8.18 -5.52
N TRP A 77 6.46 -7.25 -5.20
CA TRP A 77 5.24 -6.96 -5.94
C TRP A 77 5.18 -5.46 -6.21
N VAL A 78 4.62 -5.10 -7.36
CA VAL A 78 4.43 -3.71 -7.74
C VAL A 78 3.01 -3.57 -8.27
N ALA A 79 2.21 -2.73 -7.63
CA ALA A 79 0.92 -2.30 -8.17
C ALA A 79 1.04 -0.87 -8.69
N LYS A 80 0.63 -0.66 -9.94
CA LYS A 80 0.62 0.62 -10.65
C LYS A 80 -0.82 0.98 -11.00
N GLY A 81 -1.15 2.26 -11.09
CA GLY A 81 -2.52 2.69 -11.34
C GLY A 81 -3.42 2.33 -10.16
N VAL A 82 -2.92 2.47 -8.93
CA VAL A 82 -3.69 2.26 -7.71
C VAL A 82 -4.75 3.35 -7.62
N VAL A 83 -6.01 2.94 -7.72
CA VAL A 83 -7.19 3.82 -7.71
C VAL A 83 -7.83 3.91 -6.33
N GLU A 84 -7.60 2.91 -5.48
CA GLU A 84 -8.13 2.88 -4.13
C GLU A 84 -7.15 2.16 -3.20
N THR A 85 -6.97 2.73 -2.00
CA THR A 85 -6.28 2.07 -0.89
C THR A 85 -7.24 1.90 0.26
N GLU A 86 -7.28 0.71 0.84
CA GLU A 86 -8.11 0.39 1.98
C GLU A 86 -7.28 -0.23 3.10
N VAL A 87 -7.42 0.30 4.31
CA VAL A 87 -6.72 -0.15 5.51
C VAL A 87 -7.74 -0.76 6.46
N ILE A 88 -7.53 -2.02 6.83
CA ILE A 88 -8.36 -2.74 7.80
C ILE A 88 -7.53 -2.96 9.06
N ALA A 89 -7.95 -2.34 10.17
CA ALA A 89 -7.17 -2.29 11.40
C ALA A 89 -6.86 -3.70 11.93
N GLY A 90 -5.58 -3.94 12.22
CA GLY A 90 -5.08 -5.22 12.75
C GLY A 90 -5.04 -6.37 11.74
N LEU A 91 -5.41 -6.15 10.47
CA LEU A 91 -5.48 -7.21 9.46
C LEU A 91 -4.53 -6.94 8.28
N GLU A 92 -4.86 -5.98 7.43
CA GLU A 92 -4.18 -5.81 6.15
C GLU A 92 -4.44 -4.44 5.50
N VAL A 93 -3.61 -4.11 4.51
CA VAL A 93 -3.90 -3.07 3.52
C VAL A 93 -4.20 -3.73 2.18
N ILE A 94 -5.18 -3.18 1.48
CA ILE A 94 -5.66 -3.61 0.17
C ILE A 94 -5.46 -2.46 -0.81
N PHE A 95 -4.72 -2.71 -1.89
CA PHE A 95 -4.55 -1.76 -2.99
C PHE A 95 -5.32 -2.28 -4.20
N ARG A 96 -6.35 -1.55 -4.61
CA ARG A 96 -7.08 -1.82 -5.86
C ARG A 96 -6.47 -0.98 -6.98
N PHE A 97 -6.19 -1.61 -8.11
CA PHE A 97 -5.52 -0.96 -9.23
C PHE A 97 -6.20 -1.27 -10.55
N GLY A 98 -6.16 -0.31 -11.47
CA GLY A 98 -6.77 -0.41 -12.79
C GLY A 98 -6.79 0.93 -13.52
N ARG A 99 -7.63 1.04 -14.55
CA ARG A 99 -7.70 2.23 -15.42
C ARG A 99 -8.48 3.42 -14.83
N GLY A 100 -9.24 3.20 -13.75
CA GLY A 100 -9.96 4.26 -13.03
C GLY A 100 -11.27 4.71 -13.65
N ASP A 101 -11.75 4.04 -14.71
CA ASP A 101 -13.00 4.29 -15.43
C ASP A 101 -14.05 3.19 -15.22
N GLY A 102 -13.81 2.24 -14.30
CA GLY A 102 -14.70 1.11 -14.01
C GLY A 102 -14.25 0.28 -12.81
N GLU A 103 -14.61 -1.01 -12.79
CA GLU A 103 -14.13 -1.96 -11.79
C GLU A 103 -12.60 -2.08 -11.82
N PRO A 104 -11.91 -2.25 -10.68
CA PRO A 104 -10.46 -2.43 -10.65
C PRO A 104 -10.02 -3.70 -11.40
N ASP A 105 -8.98 -3.57 -12.22
CA ASP A 105 -8.36 -4.69 -12.95
C ASP A 105 -7.68 -5.71 -12.02
N GLY A 106 -7.34 -5.30 -10.79
CA GLY A 106 -6.75 -6.19 -9.81
C GLY A 106 -6.67 -5.61 -8.41
N THR A 107 -6.23 -6.46 -7.49
CA THR A 107 -6.10 -6.17 -6.07
C THR A 107 -4.83 -6.79 -5.50
N LEU A 108 -4.05 -5.99 -4.77
CA LEU A 108 -2.88 -6.41 -4.00
C LEU A 108 -3.21 -6.32 -2.51
N PHE A 109 -3.11 -7.45 -1.82
CA PHE A 109 -3.31 -7.59 -0.37
C PHE A 109 -1.95 -7.67 0.33
N VAL A 110 -1.80 -6.94 1.43
CA VAL A 110 -0.60 -6.97 2.27
C VAL A 110 -1.01 -7.09 3.73
N GLY A 111 -0.86 -8.28 4.30
CA GLY A 111 -1.23 -8.58 5.68
C GLY A 111 -0.17 -8.16 6.70
N VAL A 112 -0.60 -7.88 7.93
CA VAL A 112 0.30 -7.62 9.08
C VAL A 112 1.27 -8.79 9.36
N GLY A 113 0.86 -10.03 9.04
CA GLY A 113 1.73 -11.22 9.11
C GLY A 113 2.85 -11.25 8.06
N GLY A 114 2.79 -10.35 7.06
CA GLY A 114 3.72 -10.25 5.94
C GLY A 114 3.36 -11.12 4.74
N ASP A 115 2.18 -11.74 4.75
CA ASP A 115 1.60 -12.39 3.58
C ASP A 115 1.23 -11.33 2.53
N VAL A 116 1.60 -11.58 1.28
CA VAL A 116 1.32 -10.69 0.16
C VAL A 116 0.67 -11.51 -0.94
N MET A 117 -0.52 -11.11 -1.37
CA MET A 117 -1.28 -11.77 -2.42
C MET A 117 -1.65 -10.77 -3.50
N LEU A 118 -1.43 -11.12 -4.76
CA LEU A 118 -1.85 -10.33 -5.91
C LEU A 118 -2.90 -11.12 -6.68
N VAL A 119 -4.06 -10.52 -6.90
CA VAL A 119 -5.11 -11.06 -7.76
C VAL A 119 -5.32 -10.06 -8.89
N SER A 120 -5.26 -10.52 -10.13
CA SER A 120 -5.57 -9.71 -11.32
C SER A 120 -6.63 -10.40 -12.14
N GLY A 121 -7.65 -9.65 -12.55
CA GLY A 121 -8.58 -10.08 -13.58
C GLY A 121 -7.87 -10.07 -14.93
N GLY A 122 -7.79 -11.22 -15.58
CA GLY A 122 -7.64 -11.26 -17.02
C GLY A 122 -9.03 -11.52 -17.60
N ASP A 123 -9.44 -10.73 -18.58
CA ASP A 123 -10.46 -11.20 -19.51
C ASP A 123 -9.97 -12.58 -20.01
N ALA A 124 -10.78 -13.62 -19.80
CA ALA A 124 -10.60 -14.84 -20.54
C ALA A 124 -10.62 -14.44 -22.03
N PRO A 125 -9.66 -14.85 -22.87
CA PRO A 125 -9.76 -14.58 -24.29
C PRO A 125 -11.10 -15.15 -24.78
N SER A 126 -11.94 -14.28 -25.33
CA SER A 126 -13.18 -14.66 -25.99
C SER A 126 -12.92 -15.41 -27.30
#